data_AF-A0A537NYY7-F1
#
_entry.id   AF-A0A537NYY7-F1
#
_cell.length_a   1.000
_cell.length_b   1.000
_cell.length_c   1.000
_cell.angle_alpha   90.00
_cell.angle_beta   90.00
_cell.angle_gamma   90.00
#
_symmetry.space_group_name_H-M   'P 1'
#
loop_
_entity.id
_entity.type
_entity.pdbx_description
1 polymer ?
#
loop_
_entity_poly.entity_id
_entity_poly.type
_entity_poly.pdbx_seq_one_letter_code
_entity_poly.pdbx_strand_id
1 'polypeptide(L)'
;DFVLPQKRFREPTEGERAALLDLREALSQLPADATAEQIQQVVYEVGRREPFLDKSGKVKSKDGRPGVTLDWFNMLYQVLLGQEKGPRFGSFVAVYGLNNTIEMIDGALARSA
;
A
#
# COMPACT_ATOMS: atom_id res chain seq x y z
N ASP A 1 28.31 8.67 5.27
CA ASP A 1 27.87 7.71 6.30
C ASP A 1 26.42 7.39 6.06
N PHE A 2 26.12 6.25 5.44
CA PHE A 2 24.74 5.85 5.10
C PHE A 2 24.32 4.79 6.10
N VAL A 3 23.91 5.24 7.29
CA VAL A 3 23.30 4.34 8.26
C VAL A 3 22.01 3.82 7.62
N LEU A 4 21.96 2.51 7.36
CA LEU A 4 20.75 1.86 6.87
C LEU A 4 19.59 2.24 7.81
N PRO A 5 18.45 2.72 7.29
CA PRO A 5 17.32 3.03 8.14
C PRO A 5 16.94 1.78 8.93
N GLN A 6 16.99 1.87 10.26
CA GLN A 6 16.50 0.79 11.12
C GLN A 6 15.02 0.59 10.81
N LYS A 7 14.63 -0.64 10.46
CA LYS A 7 13.23 -0.96 10.21
C LYS A 7 12.43 -0.74 11.50
N ARG A 8 11.49 0.20 11.47
CA ARG A 8 10.55 0.44 12.57
C ARG A 8 9.14 0.26 12.05
N PHE A 9 8.53 -0.87 12.40
CA PHE A 9 7.15 -1.18 12.03
C PHE A 9 6.20 -0.43 12.95
N ARG A 10 5.28 0.35 12.36
CA ARG A 10 4.17 0.98 13.09
C ARG A 10 2.96 0.04 13.09
N GLU A 11 2.20 0.03 14.18
CA GLU A 11 0.90 -0.63 14.21
C GLU A 11 -0.14 0.17 13.40
N PRO A 12 -0.95 -0.49 12.56
CA PRO A 12 -2.05 0.17 11.87
C PRO A 12 -3.18 0.51 12.86
N THR A 13 -3.80 1.66 12.68
CA THR A 13 -5.07 2.01 13.33
C THR A 13 -6.22 1.14 12.78
N GLU A 14 -7.38 1.12 13.45
CA GLU A 14 -8.52 0.31 13.00
C GLU A 14 -8.95 0.60 11.53
N GLY A 15 -8.99 1.87 11.14
CA GLY A 15 -9.29 2.24 9.75
C GLY A 15 -8.21 1.79 8.76
N GLU A 16 -6.94 1.80 9.17
CA GLU A 16 -5.83 1.31 8.36
C GLU A 16 -5.83 -0.22 8.25
N ARG A 17 -6.25 -0.94 9.31
CA ARG A 17 -6.43 -2.40 9.28
C ARG A 17 -7.45 -2.78 8.21
N ALA A 18 -8.60 -2.10 8.18
CA ALA A 18 -9.61 -2.33 7.14
C ALA A 18 -9.05 -2.08 5.73
N ALA A 19 -8.32 -0.97 5.54
CA ALA A 19 -7.71 -0.66 4.24
C ALA A 19 -6.63 -1.68 3.82
N LEU A 20 -5.87 -2.24 4.77
CA LEU A 20 -4.89 -3.30 4.53
C LEU A 20 -5.55 -4.63 4.18
N LEU A 21 -6.65 -5.00 4.86
CA LEU A 21 -7.44 -6.19 4.53
C LEU A 21 -7.97 -6.11 3.09
N ASP A 22 -8.52 -4.96 2.71
CA ASP A 22 -9.01 -4.77 1.34
C ASP A 22 -7.89 -4.75 0.31
N LEU A 23 -6.72 -4.20 0.66
CA LEU A 23 -5.54 -4.27 -0.22
C LEU A 23 -5.12 -5.72 -0.43
N ARG A 24 -5.04 -6.50 0.65
CA ARG A 24 -4.72 -7.92 0.61
C ARG A 24 -5.69 -8.69 -0.27
N GLU A 25 -6.99 -8.46 -0.10
CA GLU A 25 -8.02 -9.11 -0.90
C GLU A 25 -7.89 -8.72 -2.38
N ALA A 26 -7.78 -7.43 -2.68
CA ALA A 26 -7.68 -6.96 -4.06
C ALA A 26 -6.41 -7.46 -4.77
N LEU A 27 -5.28 -7.56 -4.07
CA LEU A 27 -4.06 -8.16 -4.61
C LEU A 27 -4.22 -9.66 -4.87
N SER A 28 -4.98 -10.38 -4.04
CA SER A 28 -5.21 -11.83 -4.22
C SER A 28 -6.04 -12.16 -5.46
N GLN A 29 -6.79 -11.19 -5.99
CA GLN A 29 -7.60 -11.33 -7.21
C GLN A 29 -6.81 -11.02 -8.50
N LEU A 30 -5.56 -10.56 -8.39
CA LEU A 30 -4.71 -10.29 -9.55
C LEU A 30 -4.13 -11.60 -10.11
N PRO A 31 -3.92 -11.68 -11.45
CA PRO A 31 -3.20 -12.80 -12.04
C PRO A 31 -1.74 -12.80 -11.57
N ALA A 32 -1.13 -13.98 -11.48
CA ALA A 32 0.23 -14.14 -10.95
C ALA A 32 1.31 -13.37 -11.74
N ASP A 33 1.03 -13.05 -13.01
CA ASP A 33 1.88 -12.30 -13.93
C ASP A 33 1.46 -10.82 -14.05
N ALA A 34 0.65 -10.31 -13.12
CA ALA A 34 0.24 -8.91 -13.12
C ALA A 34 1.45 -7.96 -13.14
N THR A 35 1.39 -7.00 -14.05
CA THR A 35 2.43 -5.97 -14.23
C THR A 35 2.45 -4.96 -13.08
N ALA A 36 3.58 -4.27 -12.91
CA ALA A 36 3.72 -3.19 -11.92
C ALA A 36 2.64 -2.09 -12.10
N GLU A 37 2.24 -1.79 -13.34
CA GLU A 37 1.16 -0.87 -13.66
C GLU A 37 -0.21 -1.37 -13.15
N GLN A 38 -0.55 -2.63 -13.42
CA GLN A 38 -1.82 -3.22 -12.97
C GLN A 38 -1.89 -3.28 -11.45
N ILE A 39 -0.79 -3.69 -10.79
CA ILE A 39 -0.72 -3.72 -9.34
C ILE A 39 -0.85 -2.31 -8.76
N GLN A 40 -0.15 -1.33 -9.34
CA GLN A 40 -0.25 0.05 -8.89
C GLN A 40 -1.68 0.59 -9.03
N GLN A 41 -2.38 0.24 -10.11
CA GLN A 41 -3.77 0.64 -10.30
C GLN A 41 -4.65 0.11 -9.16
N VAL A 42 -4.54 -1.19 -8.83
CA VAL A 42 -5.26 -1.78 -7.68
C VAL A 42 -4.93 -1.05 -6.38
N VAL A 43 -3.65 -0.77 -6.11
CA VAL A 43 -3.20 -0.05 -4.91
C VAL A 43 -3.83 1.35 -4.83
N TYR A 44 -3.98 2.05 -5.95
CA TYR A 44 -4.69 3.35 -5.99
C TYR A 44 -6.19 3.21 -5.80
N GLU A 45 -6.83 2.23 -6.44
CA GLU A 45 -8.28 1.99 -6.30
C GLU A 45 -8.64 1.70 -4.84
N VAL A 46 -7.86 0.84 -4.17
CA VAL A 46 -8.04 0.54 -2.74
C VAL A 46 -7.80 1.77 -1.86
N GLY A 47 -6.82 2.62 -2.19
CA GLY A 47 -6.54 3.83 -1.40
C GLY A 47 -7.53 4.99 -1.62
N ARG A 48 -8.38 4.94 -2.67
CA ARG A 48 -9.26 6.06 -3.06
C ARG A 48 -10.55 6.11 -2.22
N ARG A 49 -10.38 6.25 -0.91
CA ARG A 49 -11.46 6.37 0.10
C ARG A 49 -10.92 7.03 1.36
N GLU A 50 -11.81 7.46 2.24
CA GLU A 50 -11.40 7.98 3.55
C GLU A 50 -10.56 6.96 4.34
N PRO A 51 -9.56 7.41 5.13
CA PRO A 51 -9.10 8.80 5.30
C PRO A 51 -8.12 9.26 4.21
N PHE A 52 -7.81 8.41 3.23
CA PHE A 52 -6.74 8.61 2.25
C PHE A 52 -7.17 9.31 0.95
N LEU A 53 -8.45 9.57 0.76
CA LEU A 53 -8.98 10.25 -0.43
C LEU A 53 -8.39 11.67 -0.55
N ASP A 54 -7.76 11.98 -1.69
CA ASP A 54 -7.36 13.37 -1.94
C ASP A 54 -8.56 14.22 -2.33
N LYS A 55 -9.01 15.07 -1.39
CA LYS A 55 -10.10 16.03 -1.59
C LYS A 55 -9.65 17.40 -2.10
N SER A 56 -8.35 17.64 -2.21
CA SER A 56 -7.81 18.94 -2.64
C SER A 56 -8.08 19.22 -4.13
N GLY A 57 -8.43 18.18 -4.91
CA GLY A 57 -8.60 18.26 -6.35
C GLY A 57 -7.29 18.40 -7.14
N LYS A 58 -6.14 18.39 -6.45
CA LYS A 58 -4.80 18.53 -7.05
C LYS A 58 -4.32 17.23 -7.68
N VAL A 59 -4.56 16.09 -7.04
CA VAL A 59 -4.25 14.78 -7.61
C VAL A 59 -5.51 14.22 -8.25
N LYS A 60 -5.45 13.96 -9.56
CA LYS A 60 -6.51 13.29 -10.32
C LYS A 60 -5.93 12.12 -11.09
N SER A 61 -6.68 11.03 -11.12
CA SER A 61 -6.41 9.90 -11.99
C SER A 61 -6.71 10.29 -13.45
N LYS A 62 -6.18 9.53 -14.43
CA LYS A 62 -6.36 9.82 -15.87
C LYS A 62 -7.84 9.85 -16.29
N ASP A 63 -8.70 9.16 -15.56
CA ASP A 63 -10.16 9.08 -15.75
C ASP A 63 -10.94 10.18 -14.99
N GLY A 64 -10.25 11.15 -14.39
CA GLY A 64 -10.86 12.26 -13.67
C GLY A 64 -11.27 11.94 -12.23
N ARG A 65 -11.06 10.71 -11.74
CA ARG A 65 -11.33 10.35 -10.35
C ARG A 65 -10.33 11.02 -9.38
N PRO A 66 -10.73 11.30 -8.13
CA PRO A 66 -9.81 11.81 -7.11
C PRO A 66 -8.56 10.93 -6.96
N GLY A 67 -7.46 11.55 -6.55
CA GLY A 67 -6.25 10.83 -6.16
C GLY A 67 -6.35 10.21 -4.76
N VAL A 68 -5.21 9.72 -4.31
CA VAL A 68 -4.98 9.33 -2.91
C VAL A 68 -3.90 10.23 -2.34
N THR A 69 -3.97 10.51 -1.05
CA THR A 69 -2.98 11.29 -0.31
C THR A 69 -1.66 10.52 -0.17
N LEU A 70 -0.58 11.25 0.12
CA LEU A 70 0.72 10.64 0.41
C LEU A 70 0.66 9.75 1.66
N ASP A 71 -0.25 10.04 2.60
CA ASP A 71 -0.43 9.27 3.83
C ASP A 71 -0.81 7.81 3.57
N TRP A 72 -1.48 7.51 2.45
CA TRP A 72 -1.71 6.13 2.02
C TRP A 72 -0.40 5.37 1.84
N PHE A 73 0.53 5.93 1.08
CA PHE A 73 1.81 5.29 0.79
C PHE A 73 2.73 5.31 2.01
N ASN A 74 2.72 6.38 2.81
CA ASN A 74 3.44 6.43 4.08
C ASN A 74 2.97 5.31 5.01
N MET A 75 1.65 5.08 5.11
CA MET A 75 1.09 3.98 5.89
C MET A 75 1.61 2.63 5.38
N LEU A 76 1.55 2.37 4.07
CA LEU A 76 2.08 1.11 3.51
C LEU A 76 3.56 0.90 3.85
N TYR A 77 4.41 1.92 3.72
CA TYR A 77 5.83 1.78 4.02
C TYR A 77 6.10 1.60 5.52
N GLN A 78 5.40 2.33 6.38
CA GLN A 78 5.61 2.27 7.83
C GLN A 78 5.10 0.95 8.42
N VAL A 79 3.94 0.48 7.97
CA VAL A 79 3.29 -0.73 8.52
C VAL A 79 3.87 -2.00 7.90
N LEU A 80 4.15 -2.00 6.59
CA LEU A 80 4.58 -3.21 5.88
C LEU A 80 6.10 -3.34 5.75
N LEU A 81 6.83 -2.24 5.58
CA LEU A 81 8.27 -2.26 5.34
C LEU A 81 9.10 -1.75 6.53
N GLY A 82 8.45 -1.09 7.49
CA GLY A 82 9.10 -0.41 8.61
C GLY A 82 9.95 0.79 8.17
N GLN A 83 9.58 1.45 7.07
CA GLN A 83 10.31 2.58 6.49
C GLN A 83 9.41 3.80 6.34
N GLU A 84 9.99 5.00 6.41
CA GLU A 84 9.24 6.26 6.23
C GLU A 84 8.78 6.49 4.77
N LYS A 85 9.57 5.97 3.82
CA LYS A 85 9.34 6.09 2.38
C LYS A 85 9.95 4.91 1.65
N GLY A 86 9.46 4.63 0.46
CA GLY A 86 9.93 3.53 -0.38
C GLY A 86 9.80 3.81 -1.88
N PRO A 87 10.25 2.87 -2.73
CA PRO A 87 9.99 2.93 -4.17
C PRO A 87 8.48 2.82 -4.44
N ARG A 88 8.05 3.17 -5.66
CA ARG A 88 6.65 2.99 -6.10
C ARG A 88 6.15 1.59 -5.72
N PHE A 89 5.08 1.54 -4.92
CA PHE A 89 4.61 0.31 -4.29
C PHE A 89 4.29 -0.80 -5.30
N GLY A 90 3.62 -0.51 -6.42
CA GLY A 90 3.33 -1.50 -7.45
C GLY A 90 4.59 -2.12 -8.08
N SER A 91 5.65 -1.34 -8.27
CA SER A 91 6.94 -1.86 -8.75
C SER A 91 7.63 -2.74 -7.70
N PHE A 92 7.51 -2.37 -6.42
CA PHE A 92 7.99 -3.22 -5.32
C PHE A 92 7.25 -4.56 -5.32
N VAL A 93 5.92 -4.57 -5.38
CA VAL A 93 5.12 -5.81 -5.37
C VAL A 93 5.43 -6.69 -6.59
N ALA A 94 5.62 -6.09 -7.78
CA ALA A 94 5.96 -6.84 -8.99
C ALA A 94 7.31 -7.61 -8.86
N VAL A 95 8.28 -7.03 -8.15
CA VAL A 95 9.60 -7.67 -7.92
C VAL A 95 9.57 -8.60 -6.70
N TYR A 96 8.89 -8.19 -5.63
CA TYR A 96 8.82 -8.94 -4.38
C TYR A 96 7.87 -10.15 -4.49
N GLY A 97 6.86 -10.07 -5.34
CA GLY A 97 5.84 -11.09 -5.56
C GLY A 97 4.50 -10.76 -4.89
N LEU A 98 3.40 -11.06 -5.57
CA LEU A 98 2.04 -10.88 -5.06
C LEU A 98 1.80 -11.69 -3.77
N ASN A 99 2.10 -12.99 -3.80
CA ASN A 99 1.90 -13.87 -2.63
C ASN A 99 2.74 -13.40 -1.43
N ASN A 100 4.02 -13.08 -1.65
CA ASN A 100 4.89 -12.56 -0.60
C ASN A 100 4.36 -11.23 -0.02
N THR A 101 3.74 -10.38 -0.85
CA THR A 101 3.11 -9.13 -0.40
C THR A 101 1.85 -9.40 0.42
N ILE A 102 1.02 -10.35 0.00
CA ILE A 102 -0.17 -10.78 0.75
C ILE A 102 0.22 -11.30 2.13
N GLU A 103 1.20 -12.20 2.20
CA GLU A 103 1.73 -12.73 3.45
C GLU A 103 2.34 -11.64 4.35
N MET A 104 3.00 -10.65 3.75
CA MET A 104 3.53 -9.49 4.48
C MET A 104 2.41 -8.65 5.11
N ILE A 105 1.28 -8.47 4.40
CA ILE A 105 0.10 -7.78 4.94
C ILE A 105 -0.54 -8.60 6.05
N ASP A 106 -0.76 -9.90 5.85
CA ASP A 106 -1.32 -10.81 6.85
C ASP A 106 -0.46 -10.80 8.14
N GLY A 107 0.87 -10.86 7.99
CA GLY A 107 1.80 -10.76 9.10
C GLY A 107 1.76 -9.41 9.82
N ALA A 108 1.53 -8.30 9.11
CA ALA A 108 1.38 -6.98 9.74
C ALA A 108 0.08 -6.87 10.55
N LEU A 109 -1.01 -7.42 10.03
CA LEU A 109 -2.32 -7.47 10.71
C LEU A 109 -2.29 -8.38 11.94
N ALA A 110 -1.56 -9.50 11.89
CA ALA A 110 -1.42 -10.43 13.00
C ALA A 110 -0.55 -9.88 14.16
N ARG A 111 0.49 -9.08 13.87
CA ARG A 111 1.33 -8.44 14.91
C ARG A 111 0.60 -7.42 15.76
N SER A 112 -0.54 -6.94 15.28
CA SER A 112 -1.30 -5.84 15.86
C SER A 112 -2.71 -6.28 16.28
N ALA A 113 -2.92 -7.59 16.42
CA ALA A 113 -4.13 -8.22 16.93
C ALA A 113 -4.02 -8.49 18.44
#